data_AF-A0A0U2VID8-F1
#
_entry.id   AF-A0A0U2VID8-F1
#
_cell.length_a   1.000
_cell.length_b   1.000
_cell.length_c   1.000
_cell.angle_alpha   90.00
_cell.angle_beta   90.00
_cell.angle_gamma   90.00
#
_symmetry.space_group_name_H-M   'P 1'
#
loop_
_entity.id
_entity.type
_entity.pdbx_description
1 polymer ?
#
loop_
_entity_poly.entity_id
_entity_poly.type
_entity_poly.pdbx_seq_one_letter_code
_entity_poly.pdbx_strand_id
1 'polypeptide(L)'
;MKDIFKGFYNIDSAVLEELWKDEKTIFVFDTNVLLNLYGYAKQTRDDFFSILDAVNDKLWLPYHVGLEYQRRRLSIIKNEKVVFNDIESNLGKIQKVFKGDFEKLALKRRFPKLFENTEKLEKEINKSISNYKKSVQHWDNEQPCVRSHDEIRDKLNDFFHEKVGEKPEDQKWLDELYIEGKDRFKNKIPPGFKDAGKGNGDDETHFYNDGLNYERQYGDLILWKQLIKKSQNDNIENVIFITDDAKEDWWYKINLNGKKTIGPLAELQSEIYRESNIKNFHMYSTSMFLEDGKSNLSIDVSESSIEDAEVQHLQPIGNEPLQKVLNSYQDSFAGNEKLQRILNSYQDSFAGNEKLQRILNSYQDSFAGNEKLQRILNSYQDSFAGNEKLQKILNSYQDPFAGNEKLQKILNTYRDPLTDNEKLLKIFKAYKDKNKDDDSGDE
;
A
#
# COMPACT_ATOMS: atom_id res chain seq x y z
N MET A 1 21.77 -3.76 32.91
CA MET A 1 21.43 -3.19 31.58
C MET A 1 20.38 -4.02 30.88
N LYS A 2 20.60 -5.32 30.61
CA LYS A 2 19.61 -6.18 29.94
C LYS A 2 18.23 -6.17 30.59
N ASP A 3 18.15 -6.38 31.91
CA ASP A 3 16.86 -6.49 32.60
C ASP A 3 16.07 -5.17 32.61
N ILE A 4 16.76 -4.03 32.76
CA ILE A 4 16.14 -2.70 32.80
C ILE A 4 15.70 -2.25 31.39
N PHE A 5 16.47 -2.60 30.35
CA PHE A 5 16.23 -2.19 28.97
C PHE A 5 15.76 -3.38 28.11
N LYS A 6 14.98 -4.28 28.70
CA LYS A 6 14.57 -5.54 28.09
C LYS A 6 13.96 -5.37 26.69
N GLY A 7 13.20 -4.30 26.47
CA GLY A 7 12.59 -4.01 25.17
C GLY A 7 13.56 -3.71 24.02
N PHE A 8 14.86 -3.51 24.29
CA PHE A 8 15.87 -3.35 23.24
C PHE A 8 16.55 -4.66 22.83
N TYR A 9 16.24 -5.77 23.51
CA TYR A 9 16.88 -7.06 23.26
C TYR A 9 15.88 -8.02 22.63
N ASN A 10 16.21 -8.49 21.43
CA ASN A 10 15.48 -9.58 20.81
C ASN A 10 15.79 -10.90 21.52
N ILE A 11 14.83 -11.81 21.47
CA ILE A 11 14.98 -13.18 21.93
C ILE A 11 15.96 -13.91 20.99
N ASP A 12 16.87 -14.68 21.57
CA ASP A 12 17.81 -15.50 20.80
C ASP A 12 17.14 -16.79 20.28
N SER A 13 17.75 -17.43 19.28
CA SER A 13 17.15 -18.59 18.62
C SER A 13 16.98 -19.80 19.57
N ALA A 14 17.85 -19.96 20.57
CA ALA A 14 17.78 -21.07 21.51
C ALA A 14 16.58 -20.90 22.47
N VAL A 15 16.40 -19.70 23.01
CA VAL A 15 15.23 -19.38 23.83
C VAL A 15 13.97 -19.47 22.99
N LEU A 16 13.99 -19.00 21.74
CA LEU A 16 12.85 -19.11 20.83
C LEU A 16 12.38 -20.56 20.66
N GLU A 17 13.30 -21.51 20.43
CA GLU A 17 12.97 -22.93 20.36
C GLU A 17 12.26 -23.44 21.62
N GLU A 18 12.68 -22.97 22.80
CA GLU A 18 12.01 -23.28 24.07
C GLU A 18 10.60 -22.67 24.12
N LEU A 19 10.42 -21.42 23.67
CA LEU A 19 9.11 -20.75 23.66
C LEU A 19 8.09 -21.49 22.79
N TRP A 20 8.53 -22.04 21.65
CA TRP A 20 7.66 -22.84 20.78
C TRP A 20 7.13 -24.09 21.48
N LYS A 21 7.83 -24.63 22.48
CA LYS A 21 7.48 -25.86 23.20
C LYS A 21 6.79 -25.58 24.55
N ASP A 22 7.00 -24.40 25.13
CA ASP A 22 6.42 -24.01 26.43
C ASP A 22 4.89 -23.89 26.37
N GLU A 23 4.21 -24.54 27.31
CA GLU A 23 2.74 -24.53 27.48
C GLU A 23 2.22 -23.15 27.88
N LYS A 24 3.07 -22.30 28.48
CA LYS A 24 2.72 -20.92 28.87
C LYS A 24 2.96 -19.89 27.76
N THR A 25 3.23 -20.35 26.54
CA THR A 25 3.32 -19.49 25.36
C THR A 25 1.96 -19.38 24.69
N ILE A 26 1.58 -18.17 24.28
CA ILE A 26 0.45 -17.96 23.37
C ILE A 26 0.92 -17.48 21.99
N PHE A 27 0.28 -18.00 20.95
CA PHE A 27 0.44 -17.57 19.56
C PHE A 27 -0.77 -16.73 19.15
N VAL A 28 -0.50 -15.50 18.74
CA VAL A 28 -1.52 -14.48 18.47
C VAL A 28 -1.35 -13.96 17.06
N PHE A 29 -2.42 -13.97 16.26
CA PHE A 29 -2.37 -13.61 14.85
C PHE A 29 -3.05 -12.27 14.61
N ASP A 30 -2.47 -11.48 13.71
CA ASP A 30 -3.07 -10.27 13.15
C ASP A 30 -4.08 -10.60 12.05
N THR A 31 -4.98 -9.65 11.76
CA THR A 31 -6.00 -9.75 10.70
C THR A 31 -5.35 -9.99 9.34
N ASN A 32 -4.24 -9.31 9.04
CA ASN A 32 -3.60 -9.40 7.73
C ASN A 32 -3.10 -10.82 7.43
N VAL A 33 -2.56 -11.53 8.42
CA VAL A 33 -2.09 -12.93 8.28
C VAL A 33 -3.26 -13.83 7.89
N LEU A 34 -4.40 -13.70 8.59
CA LEU A 34 -5.59 -14.51 8.30
C LEU A 34 -6.20 -14.19 6.93
N LEU A 35 -6.15 -12.92 6.50
CA LEU A 35 -6.65 -12.52 5.18
C LEU A 35 -5.71 -12.95 4.05
N ASN A 36 -4.39 -12.96 4.27
CA ASN A 36 -3.39 -13.38 3.29
C ASN A 36 -3.57 -14.86 2.87
N LEU A 37 -4.14 -15.70 3.74
CA LEU A 37 -4.46 -17.10 3.43
C LEU A 37 -5.27 -17.25 2.15
N TYR A 38 -6.14 -16.29 1.80
CA TYR A 38 -6.94 -16.35 0.58
C TYR A 38 -6.12 -16.15 -0.71
N GLY A 39 -4.98 -15.47 -0.63
CA GLY A 39 -4.08 -15.23 -1.77
C GLY A 39 -2.96 -16.27 -1.91
N TYR A 40 -2.68 -17.03 -0.85
CA TYR A 40 -1.64 -18.06 -0.85
C TYR A 40 -1.98 -19.27 -1.72
N ALA A 41 -0.95 -19.93 -2.23
CA ALA A 41 -1.07 -21.24 -2.85
C ALA A 41 -1.65 -22.28 -1.88
N LYS A 42 -2.29 -23.32 -2.43
CA LYS A 42 -2.89 -24.40 -1.61
C LYS A 42 -1.86 -25.04 -0.67
N GLN A 43 -0.65 -25.31 -1.18
CA GLN A 43 0.43 -25.88 -0.36
C GLN A 43 0.78 -24.98 0.83
N THR A 44 0.92 -23.68 0.61
CA THR A 44 1.22 -22.69 1.67
C THR A 44 0.14 -22.64 2.73
N ARG A 45 -1.13 -22.74 2.34
CA ARG A 45 -2.22 -22.87 3.32
C ARG A 45 -2.13 -24.17 4.12
N ASP A 46 -1.86 -25.28 3.46
CA ASP A 46 -1.76 -26.59 4.12
C ASP A 46 -0.57 -26.62 5.10
N ASP A 47 0.58 -26.05 4.72
CA ASP A 47 1.76 -25.89 5.58
C ASP A 47 1.49 -24.93 6.75
N PHE A 48 0.78 -23.81 6.52
CA PHE A 48 0.37 -22.91 7.60
C PHE A 48 -0.54 -23.62 8.60
N PHE A 49 -1.54 -24.37 8.13
CA PHE A 49 -2.48 -25.08 9.00
C PHE A 49 -1.84 -26.24 9.75
N SER A 50 -0.81 -26.90 9.21
CA SER A 50 -0.09 -27.96 9.92
C SER A 50 0.68 -27.41 11.13
N ILE A 51 1.26 -26.21 11.00
CA ILE A 51 1.90 -25.52 12.13
C ILE A 51 0.86 -25.10 13.17
N LEU A 52 -0.29 -24.54 12.74
CA LEU A 52 -1.39 -24.19 13.65
C LEU A 52 -1.89 -25.40 14.44
N ASP A 53 -1.99 -26.58 13.80
CA ASP A 53 -2.37 -27.83 14.46
C ASP A 53 -1.37 -28.23 15.55
N ALA A 54 -0.07 -28.11 15.28
CA ALA A 54 0.96 -28.42 16.26
C ALA A 54 1.03 -27.44 17.44
N VAL A 55 0.52 -26.21 17.29
CA VAL A 55 0.42 -25.22 18.39
C VAL A 55 -1.01 -24.96 18.84
N ASN A 56 -1.96 -25.83 18.49
CA ASN A 56 -3.39 -25.59 18.60
C ASN A 56 -3.82 -25.15 20.02
N ASP A 57 -3.29 -25.79 21.06
CA ASP A 57 -3.63 -25.50 22.47
C ASP A 57 -3.11 -24.13 22.96
N LYS A 58 -2.20 -23.51 22.20
CA LYS A 58 -1.55 -22.23 22.50
C LYS A 58 -2.10 -21.07 21.66
N LEU A 59 -3.07 -21.33 20.78
CA LEU A 59 -3.67 -20.31 19.93
C LEU A 59 -4.58 -19.38 20.74
N TRP A 60 -4.49 -18.08 20.45
CA TRP A 60 -5.46 -17.10 20.92
C TRP A 60 -5.65 -15.99 19.91
N LEU A 61 -6.90 -15.56 19.69
CA LEU A 61 -7.24 -14.53 18.72
C LEU A 61 -7.88 -13.32 19.41
N PRO A 62 -7.36 -12.09 19.22
CA PRO A 62 -8.05 -10.89 19.70
C PRO A 62 -9.42 -10.77 19.03
N TYR A 63 -10.44 -10.35 19.78
CA TYR A 63 -11.78 -10.16 19.22
C TYR A 63 -11.76 -9.20 18.03
N HIS A 64 -10.98 -8.11 18.12
CA HIS A 64 -10.91 -7.13 17.04
C HIS A 64 -10.37 -7.73 15.75
N VAL A 65 -9.37 -8.61 15.84
CA VAL A 65 -8.84 -9.35 14.68
C VAL A 65 -9.92 -10.20 14.03
N GLY A 66 -10.65 -10.98 14.84
CA GLY A 66 -11.77 -11.79 14.33
C GLY A 66 -12.85 -10.94 13.66
N LEU A 67 -13.19 -9.78 14.26
CA LEU A 67 -14.16 -8.85 13.70
C LEU A 67 -13.72 -8.26 12.36
N GLU A 68 -12.48 -7.79 12.27
CA GLU A 68 -11.94 -7.26 11.02
C GLU A 68 -11.86 -8.33 9.93
N TYR A 69 -11.40 -9.54 10.28
CA TYR A 69 -11.36 -10.68 9.38
C TYR A 69 -12.75 -10.97 8.80
N GLN A 70 -13.78 -11.06 9.65
CA GLN A 70 -15.16 -11.33 9.18
C GLN A 70 -15.69 -10.23 8.26
N ARG A 71 -15.38 -8.96 8.55
CA ARG A 71 -15.79 -7.83 7.70
C ARG A 71 -15.08 -7.80 6.36
N ARG A 72 -13.80 -8.19 6.32
CA ARG A 72 -12.92 -8.01 5.15
C ARG A 72 -12.79 -9.25 4.28
N ARG A 73 -12.98 -10.47 4.80
CA ARG A 73 -12.74 -11.72 4.03
C ARG A 73 -13.46 -11.76 2.68
N LEU A 74 -14.70 -11.28 2.61
CA LEU A 74 -15.48 -11.32 1.36
C LEU A 74 -14.95 -10.35 0.30
N SER A 75 -14.40 -9.20 0.70
CA SER A 75 -13.76 -8.29 -0.26
C SER A 75 -12.43 -8.85 -0.75
N ILE A 76 -11.67 -9.54 0.10
CA ILE A 76 -10.46 -10.25 -0.31
C ILE A 76 -10.78 -11.36 -1.30
N ILE A 77 -11.73 -12.26 -0.99
CA ILE A 77 -12.16 -13.33 -1.92
C ILE A 77 -12.63 -12.74 -3.26
N LYS A 78 -13.37 -11.62 -3.23
CA LYS A 78 -13.79 -10.93 -4.44
C LYS A 78 -12.57 -10.48 -5.26
N ASN A 79 -11.57 -9.88 -4.64
CA ASN A 79 -10.38 -9.36 -5.32
C ASN A 79 -9.58 -10.49 -5.97
N GLU A 80 -9.40 -11.63 -5.29
CA GLU A 80 -8.74 -12.81 -5.86
C GLU A 80 -9.48 -13.33 -7.11
N LYS A 81 -10.82 -13.24 -7.14
CA LYS A 81 -11.59 -13.59 -8.34
C LYS A 81 -11.50 -12.57 -9.47
N VAL A 82 -11.26 -11.29 -9.17
CA VAL A 82 -11.12 -10.25 -10.20
C VAL A 82 -9.90 -10.51 -11.10
N VAL A 83 -8.85 -11.12 -10.57
CA VAL A 83 -7.64 -11.46 -11.35
C VAL A 83 -7.96 -12.28 -12.60
N PHE A 84 -8.87 -13.25 -12.50
CA PHE A 84 -9.27 -14.07 -13.66
C PHE A 84 -10.01 -13.24 -14.71
N ASN A 85 -10.87 -12.31 -14.30
CA ASN A 85 -11.55 -11.39 -15.22
C ASN A 85 -10.54 -10.45 -15.91
N ASP A 86 -9.52 -10.00 -15.19
CA ASP A 86 -8.45 -9.17 -15.76
C ASP A 86 -7.60 -9.94 -16.77
N ILE A 87 -7.30 -11.21 -16.49
CA ILE A 87 -6.66 -12.11 -17.46
C ILE A 87 -7.54 -12.22 -18.71
N GLU A 88 -8.83 -12.50 -18.59
CA GLU A 88 -9.73 -12.60 -19.74
C GLU A 88 -9.81 -11.31 -20.55
N SER A 89 -9.88 -10.16 -19.86
CA SER A 89 -9.87 -8.83 -20.46
C SER A 89 -8.58 -8.57 -21.26
N ASN A 90 -7.42 -8.89 -20.70
CA ASN A 90 -6.12 -8.73 -21.35
C ASN A 90 -5.97 -9.67 -22.56
N LEU A 91 -6.41 -10.92 -22.46
CA LEU A 91 -6.47 -11.83 -23.61
C LEU A 91 -7.38 -11.28 -24.71
N GLY A 92 -8.51 -10.67 -24.34
CA GLY A 92 -9.41 -9.99 -25.28
C GLY A 92 -8.77 -8.80 -25.99
N LYS A 93 -7.89 -8.03 -25.32
CA LYS A 93 -7.14 -6.93 -25.95
C LYS A 93 -6.22 -7.44 -27.06
N ILE A 94 -5.53 -8.57 -26.85
CA ILE A 94 -4.67 -9.19 -27.88
C ILE A 94 -5.49 -9.50 -29.14
N GLN A 95 -6.70 -10.06 -28.97
CA GLN A 95 -7.59 -10.36 -30.10
C GLN A 95 -8.06 -9.09 -30.84
N LYS A 96 -8.29 -7.99 -30.10
CA LYS A 96 -8.69 -6.70 -30.69
C LYS A 96 -7.59 -6.06 -31.53
N VAL A 97 -6.31 -6.32 -31.25
CA VAL A 97 -5.19 -5.83 -32.08
C VAL A 97 -5.32 -6.32 -33.53
N PHE A 98 -5.66 -7.60 -33.72
CA PHE A 98 -5.86 -8.17 -35.06
C PHE A 98 -7.09 -7.58 -35.77
N LYS A 99 -8.22 -7.51 -35.06
CA LYS A 99 -9.49 -6.96 -35.58
C LYS A 99 -9.52 -5.43 -35.71
N GLY A 100 -8.50 -4.73 -35.23
CA GLY A 100 -8.48 -3.28 -35.16
C GLY A 100 -7.29 -2.70 -35.90
N ASP A 101 -6.09 -2.88 -35.35
CA ASP A 101 -4.89 -2.20 -35.84
C ASP A 101 -4.35 -2.86 -37.10
N PHE A 102 -4.38 -4.19 -37.19
CA PHE A 102 -3.96 -4.90 -38.40
C PHE A 102 -4.93 -4.68 -39.58
N GLU A 103 -6.24 -4.57 -39.34
CA GLU A 103 -7.21 -4.27 -40.39
C GLU A 103 -6.94 -2.90 -41.05
N LYS A 104 -6.60 -1.87 -40.24
CA LYS A 104 -6.27 -0.51 -40.72
C LYS A 104 -5.07 -0.47 -41.68
N LEU A 105 -4.18 -1.46 -41.62
CA LEU A 105 -3.02 -1.55 -42.52
C LEU A 105 -3.42 -1.90 -43.97
N ALA A 106 -4.66 -2.34 -44.19
CA ALA A 106 -5.20 -2.71 -45.50
C ALA A 106 -4.32 -3.74 -46.25
N LEU A 107 -3.72 -4.68 -45.51
CA LEU A 107 -2.78 -5.68 -46.04
C LEU A 107 -3.39 -6.52 -47.16
N LYS A 108 -4.68 -6.87 -47.06
CA LYS A 108 -5.40 -7.61 -48.10
C LYS A 108 -5.32 -6.95 -49.48
N ARG A 109 -5.34 -5.62 -49.53
CA ARG A 109 -5.19 -4.84 -50.76
C ARG A 109 -3.72 -4.62 -51.14
N ARG A 110 -2.87 -4.30 -50.16
CA ARG A 110 -1.49 -3.85 -50.40
C ARG A 110 -0.49 -5.01 -50.58
N PHE A 111 -0.66 -6.09 -49.82
CA PHE A 111 0.28 -7.21 -49.72
C PHE A 111 -0.47 -8.55 -49.45
N PRO A 112 -1.13 -9.16 -50.46
CA PRO A 112 -2.00 -10.35 -50.25
C PRO A 112 -1.30 -11.55 -49.60
N LYS A 113 -0.07 -11.87 -49.99
CA LYS A 113 0.71 -12.97 -49.36
C LYS A 113 1.04 -12.69 -47.88
N LEU A 114 1.29 -11.43 -47.53
CA LEU A 114 1.54 -11.04 -46.15
C LEU A 114 0.24 -11.13 -45.34
N PHE A 115 -0.89 -10.74 -45.92
CA PHE A 115 -2.21 -10.89 -45.31
C PHE A 115 -2.52 -12.37 -44.97
N GLU A 116 -2.26 -13.32 -45.88
CA GLU A 116 -2.43 -14.75 -45.57
C GLU A 116 -1.56 -15.22 -44.39
N ASN A 117 -0.32 -14.72 -44.29
CA ASN A 117 0.56 -15.02 -43.16
C ASN A 117 0.05 -14.39 -41.86
N THR A 118 -0.50 -13.17 -41.92
CA THR A 118 -1.15 -12.52 -40.78
C THR A 118 -2.39 -13.30 -40.31
N GLU A 119 -3.23 -13.79 -41.22
CA GLU A 119 -4.39 -14.63 -40.86
C GLU A 119 -3.97 -15.95 -40.20
N LYS A 120 -2.86 -16.56 -40.65
CA LYS A 120 -2.29 -17.75 -40.00
C LYS A 120 -1.81 -17.44 -38.59
N LEU A 121 -1.06 -16.35 -38.41
CA LEU A 121 -0.58 -15.89 -37.10
C LEU A 121 -1.76 -15.61 -36.15
N GLU A 122 -2.80 -14.91 -36.61
CA GLU A 122 -4.00 -14.65 -35.81
C GLU A 122 -4.66 -15.95 -35.35
N LYS A 123 -4.80 -16.95 -36.24
CA LYS A 123 -5.38 -18.26 -35.90
C LYS A 123 -4.55 -18.99 -34.85
N GLU A 124 -3.23 -19.00 -34.97
CA GLU A 124 -2.34 -19.64 -34.00
C GLU A 124 -2.41 -18.98 -32.63
N ILE A 125 -2.38 -17.65 -32.58
CA ILE A 125 -2.54 -16.88 -31.34
C ILE A 125 -3.90 -17.15 -30.71
N ASN A 126 -4.98 -17.11 -31.49
CA ASN A 126 -6.33 -17.41 -30.98
C ASN A 126 -6.45 -18.83 -30.43
N LYS A 127 -5.77 -19.81 -31.03
CA LYS A 127 -5.71 -21.17 -30.51
C LYS A 127 -4.96 -21.22 -29.18
N SER A 128 -3.81 -20.56 -29.07
CA SER A 128 -3.04 -20.47 -27.82
C SER A 128 -3.83 -19.77 -26.71
N ILE A 129 -4.51 -18.66 -27.02
CA ILE A 129 -5.41 -17.95 -26.09
C ILE A 129 -6.52 -18.89 -25.62
N SER A 130 -7.17 -19.62 -26.53
CA SER A 130 -8.27 -20.54 -26.18
C SER A 130 -7.80 -21.68 -25.28
N ASN A 131 -6.61 -22.20 -25.51
CA ASN A 131 -6.01 -23.22 -24.64
C ASN A 131 -5.69 -22.66 -23.25
N TYR A 132 -5.09 -21.46 -23.18
CA TYR A 132 -4.81 -20.83 -21.89
C TYR A 132 -6.08 -20.49 -21.11
N LYS A 133 -7.15 -20.02 -21.78
CA LYS A 133 -8.46 -19.80 -21.15
C LYS A 133 -9.03 -21.04 -20.45
N LYS A 134 -8.80 -22.24 -20.98
CA LYS A 134 -9.20 -23.48 -20.30
C LYS A 134 -8.46 -23.67 -18.98
N SER A 135 -7.17 -23.33 -18.94
CA SER A 135 -6.38 -23.35 -17.72
C SER A 135 -6.85 -22.29 -16.72
N VAL A 136 -7.14 -21.07 -17.19
CA VAL A 136 -7.69 -19.97 -16.36
C VAL A 136 -9.01 -20.42 -15.71
N GLN A 137 -9.91 -21.00 -16.49
CA GLN A 137 -11.21 -21.49 -16.00
C GLN A 137 -11.06 -22.65 -15.00
N HIS A 138 -10.12 -23.56 -15.23
CA HIS A 138 -9.81 -24.61 -14.26
C HIS A 138 -9.40 -24.02 -12.90
N TRP A 139 -8.45 -23.09 -12.90
CA TRP A 139 -7.95 -22.48 -11.67
C TRP A 139 -8.98 -21.56 -10.99
N ASP A 140 -9.82 -20.82 -11.72
CA ASP A 140 -10.91 -20.01 -11.13
C ASP A 140 -11.94 -20.89 -10.39
N ASN A 141 -12.24 -22.08 -10.94
CA ASN A 141 -13.15 -23.03 -10.29
C ASN A 141 -12.59 -23.63 -8.99
N GLU A 142 -11.26 -23.75 -8.87
CA GLU A 142 -10.59 -24.24 -7.65
C GLU A 142 -10.49 -23.17 -6.56
N GLN A 143 -10.76 -21.90 -6.88
CA GLN A 143 -10.69 -20.81 -5.89
C GLN A 143 -11.92 -20.79 -4.98
N PRO A 144 -11.74 -20.51 -3.67
CA PRO A 144 -12.86 -20.33 -2.74
C PRO A 144 -13.88 -19.36 -3.31
N CYS A 145 -15.16 -19.75 -3.29
CA CYS A 145 -16.24 -18.92 -3.80
C CYS A 145 -17.21 -18.56 -2.69
N VAL A 146 -17.44 -17.26 -2.53
CA VAL A 146 -18.31 -16.61 -1.53
C VAL A 146 -19.67 -17.29 -1.33
N ARG A 147 -20.23 -17.92 -2.37
CA ARG A 147 -21.56 -18.54 -2.34
C ARG A 147 -21.56 -20.06 -2.16
N SER A 148 -20.42 -20.72 -2.28
CA SER A 148 -20.33 -22.19 -2.25
C SER A 148 -19.87 -22.69 -0.90
N HIS A 149 -18.58 -22.59 -0.63
CA HIS A 149 -17.94 -23.06 0.59
C HIS A 149 -16.62 -22.30 0.79
N ASP A 150 -16.30 -21.96 2.03
CA ASP A 150 -15.11 -21.19 2.42
C ASP A 150 -14.29 -22.05 3.38
N GLU A 151 -13.55 -23.02 2.82
CA GLU A 151 -12.78 -24.01 3.59
C GLU A 151 -11.75 -23.37 4.52
N ILE A 152 -11.20 -22.21 4.11
CA ILE A 152 -10.24 -21.45 4.92
C ILE A 152 -10.94 -20.96 6.19
N ARG A 153 -12.12 -20.35 6.05
CA ARG A 153 -12.91 -19.89 7.19
C ARG A 153 -13.31 -21.05 8.09
N ASP A 154 -13.69 -22.19 7.53
CA ASP A 154 -14.13 -23.33 8.32
C ASP A 154 -12.98 -23.91 9.15
N LYS A 155 -11.78 -24.08 8.57
CA LYS A 155 -10.56 -24.42 9.34
C LYS A 155 -10.25 -23.39 10.44
N LEU A 156 -10.33 -22.09 10.13
CA LEU A 156 -10.09 -21.04 11.12
C LEU A 156 -11.13 -21.06 12.26
N ASN A 157 -12.40 -21.34 11.96
CA ASN A 157 -13.43 -21.50 12.98
C ASN A 157 -13.08 -22.65 13.92
N ASP A 158 -12.59 -23.77 13.40
CA ASP A 158 -12.20 -24.94 14.21
C ASP A 158 -10.97 -24.62 15.08
N PHE A 159 -9.92 -24.02 14.52
CA PHE A 159 -8.71 -23.67 15.26
C PHE A 159 -8.96 -22.66 16.39
N PHE A 160 -9.82 -21.66 16.14
CA PHE A 160 -10.11 -20.58 17.08
C PHE A 160 -11.41 -20.77 17.85
N HIS A 161 -12.05 -21.95 17.78
CA HIS A 161 -13.22 -22.27 18.59
C HIS A 161 -12.89 -22.09 20.08
N GLU A 162 -13.67 -21.26 20.79
CA GLU A 162 -13.46 -20.89 22.20
C GLU A 162 -12.10 -20.23 22.52
N LYS A 163 -11.35 -19.79 21.51
CA LYS A 163 -10.04 -19.13 21.67
C LYS A 163 -10.02 -17.67 21.22
N VAL A 164 -11.20 -17.10 20.96
CA VAL A 164 -11.36 -15.67 20.66
C VAL A 164 -11.51 -14.89 21.97
N GLY A 165 -10.81 -13.76 22.06
CA GLY A 165 -10.94 -12.83 23.18
C GLY A 165 -12.34 -12.24 23.34
N GLU A 166 -12.57 -11.59 24.47
CA GLU A 166 -13.84 -10.92 24.73
C GLU A 166 -14.00 -9.68 23.83
N LYS A 167 -15.25 -9.41 23.45
CA LYS A 167 -15.61 -8.15 22.79
C LYS A 167 -15.37 -6.95 23.70
N PRO A 168 -15.17 -5.74 23.16
CA PRO A 168 -15.16 -4.52 23.96
C PRO A 168 -16.38 -4.45 24.88
N GLU A 169 -16.16 -4.03 26.12
CA GLU A 169 -17.18 -4.06 27.19
C GLU A 169 -18.40 -3.21 26.84
N ASP A 170 -18.14 -1.98 26.36
CA ASP A 170 -19.13 -1.03 25.93
C ASP A 170 -18.50 0.05 25.02
N GLN A 171 -19.31 1.01 24.58
CA GLN A 171 -18.83 2.15 23.79
C GLN A 171 -17.88 3.05 24.59
N LYS A 172 -18.05 3.12 25.92
CA LYS A 172 -17.23 3.98 26.78
C LYS A 172 -15.77 3.50 26.78
N TRP A 173 -15.54 2.19 26.83
CA TRP A 173 -14.19 1.61 26.70
C TRP A 173 -13.53 2.01 25.38
N LEU A 174 -14.27 1.95 24.27
CA LEU A 174 -13.76 2.37 22.95
C LEU A 174 -13.48 3.88 22.91
N ASP A 175 -14.40 4.70 23.43
CA ASP A 175 -14.26 6.15 23.44
C ASP A 175 -13.05 6.61 24.26
N GLU A 176 -12.79 5.96 25.41
CA GLU A 176 -11.59 6.19 26.24
C GLU A 176 -10.32 5.81 25.47
N LEU A 177 -10.32 4.67 24.77
CA LEU A 177 -9.22 4.25 23.92
C LEU A 177 -8.99 5.22 22.75
N TYR A 178 -10.03 5.84 22.20
CA TYR A 178 -9.89 6.84 21.13
C TYR A 178 -9.30 8.16 21.62
N ILE A 179 -9.61 8.57 22.86
CA ILE A 179 -8.95 9.71 23.49
C ILE A 179 -7.45 9.40 23.65
N GLU A 180 -7.11 8.24 24.21
CA GLU A 180 -5.71 7.78 24.31
C GLU A 180 -5.04 7.72 22.93
N GLY A 181 -5.71 7.13 21.94
CA GLY A 181 -5.22 6.94 20.58
C GLY A 181 -4.89 8.26 19.88
N LYS A 182 -5.71 9.31 20.06
CA LYS A 182 -5.42 10.66 19.54
C LYS A 182 -4.10 11.19 20.09
N ASP A 183 -3.89 11.07 21.40
CA ASP A 183 -2.66 11.52 22.05
C ASP A 183 -1.46 10.65 21.67
N ARG A 184 -1.62 9.33 21.57
CA ARG A 184 -0.58 8.41 21.10
C ARG A 184 -0.15 8.76 19.69
N PHE A 185 -1.09 8.91 18.76
CA PHE A 185 -0.78 9.17 17.36
C PHE A 185 -0.11 10.52 17.15
N LYS A 186 -0.57 11.56 17.86
CA LYS A 186 0.06 12.89 17.88
C LYS A 186 1.53 12.81 18.33
N ASN A 187 1.82 11.97 19.32
CA ASN A 187 3.17 11.81 19.87
C ASN A 187 3.96 10.65 19.21
N LYS A 188 3.43 10.04 18.14
CA LYS A 188 4.02 8.89 17.44
C LYS A 188 4.34 7.71 18.37
N ILE A 189 3.46 7.45 19.33
CA ILE A 189 3.52 6.29 20.23
C ILE A 189 2.85 5.11 19.50
N PRO A 190 3.56 3.98 19.31
CA PRO A 190 3.05 2.81 18.60
C PRO A 190 1.99 2.02 19.40
N PRO A 191 1.26 1.08 18.78
CA PRO A 191 1.15 0.87 17.35
C PRO A 191 0.04 1.73 16.71
N GLY A 192 -0.02 1.80 15.39
CA GLY A 192 -1.12 2.38 14.62
C GLY A 192 -0.97 3.86 14.24
N PHE A 193 0.04 4.58 14.72
CA PHE A 193 0.18 6.00 14.39
C PHE A 193 0.45 6.25 12.90
N LYS A 194 0.92 5.24 12.16
CA LYS A 194 1.08 5.31 10.69
C LYS A 194 -0.25 5.19 9.93
N ASP A 195 -1.35 4.86 10.61
CA ASP A 195 -2.69 4.84 10.04
C ASP A 195 -3.47 6.14 10.27
N ALA A 196 -2.89 7.08 11.03
CA ALA A 196 -3.45 8.41 11.22
C ALA A 196 -3.68 9.12 9.86
N GLY A 197 -4.90 9.59 9.64
CA GLY A 197 -5.28 10.33 8.43
C GLY A 197 -5.50 9.47 7.18
N LYS A 198 -5.47 8.13 7.28
CA LYS A 198 -5.97 7.25 6.23
C LYS A 198 -7.50 7.28 6.22
N GLY A 199 -8.08 8.11 5.36
CA GLY A 199 -9.54 8.27 5.27
C GLY A 199 -10.02 9.42 4.37
N ASN A 200 -9.18 9.97 3.49
CA ASN A 200 -9.52 11.13 2.66
C ASN A 200 -10.26 10.78 1.35
N GLY A 201 -11.11 9.75 1.35
CA GLY A 201 -11.84 9.25 0.17
C GLY A 201 -13.12 8.49 0.54
N ASP A 202 -13.67 7.68 -0.38
CA ASP A 202 -14.86 6.83 -0.18
C ASP A 202 -14.69 5.68 0.85
N ASP A 203 -13.56 5.65 1.56
CA ASP A 203 -13.31 4.64 2.59
C ASP A 203 -14.16 4.91 3.85
N GLU A 204 -14.90 3.90 4.30
CA GLU A 204 -15.53 3.92 5.62
C GLU A 204 -14.46 4.22 6.67
N THR A 205 -14.49 5.37 7.32
CA THR A 205 -13.58 5.77 8.42
C THR A 205 -13.98 5.15 9.76
N HIS A 206 -15.23 4.73 9.85
CA HIS A 206 -15.84 4.11 11.02
C HIS A 206 -16.88 3.09 10.59
N PHE A 207 -17.15 2.12 11.47
CA PHE A 207 -18.16 1.10 11.22
C PHE A 207 -18.92 0.70 12.48
N TYR A 208 -20.14 0.19 12.30
CA TYR A 208 -20.98 -0.32 13.38
C TYR A 208 -20.97 -1.85 13.41
N ASN A 209 -20.85 -2.44 14.59
CA ASN A 209 -21.00 -3.88 14.81
C ASN A 209 -21.43 -4.16 16.25
N ASP A 210 -22.43 -5.03 16.43
CA ASP A 210 -22.88 -5.53 17.74
C ASP A 210 -23.10 -4.44 18.81
N GLY A 211 -23.80 -3.36 18.44
CA GLY A 211 -24.10 -2.28 19.39
C GLY A 211 -23.06 -1.16 19.45
N LEU A 212 -21.89 -1.34 18.84
CA LEU A 212 -20.71 -0.48 19.03
C LEU A 212 -20.25 0.20 17.74
N ASN A 213 -19.76 1.42 17.87
CA ASN A 213 -19.13 2.20 16.80
C ASN A 213 -17.61 2.11 16.92
N TYR A 214 -16.98 1.67 15.84
CA TYR A 214 -15.54 1.48 15.72
C TYR A 214 -14.93 2.52 14.79
N GLU A 215 -13.89 3.21 15.23
CA GLU A 215 -13.03 4.02 14.37
C GLU A 215 -11.88 3.17 13.81
N ARG A 216 -11.79 3.04 12.47
CA ARG A 216 -10.86 2.10 11.82
C ARG A 216 -9.39 2.45 12.05
N GLN A 217 -9.07 3.73 12.16
CA GLN A 217 -7.70 4.20 12.41
C GLN A 217 -7.13 3.69 13.74
N TYR A 218 -7.96 3.26 14.69
CA TYR A 218 -7.51 2.74 15.98
C TYR A 218 -7.52 1.20 16.06
N GLY A 219 -7.68 0.50 14.94
CA GLY A 219 -7.76 -0.97 14.93
C GLY A 219 -6.52 -1.64 15.55
N ASP A 220 -5.33 -1.22 15.13
CA ASP A 220 -4.04 -1.66 15.69
C ASP A 220 -3.98 -1.45 17.22
N LEU A 221 -4.47 -0.30 17.70
CA LEU A 221 -4.48 0.03 19.13
C LEU A 221 -5.47 -0.84 19.91
N ILE A 222 -6.67 -1.11 19.35
CA ILE A 222 -7.65 -2.00 19.98
C ILE A 222 -7.06 -3.42 20.10
N LEU A 223 -6.49 -3.95 19.02
CA LEU A 223 -5.79 -5.24 19.02
C LEU A 223 -4.71 -5.28 20.11
N TRP A 224 -3.85 -4.26 20.13
CA TRP A 224 -2.73 -4.18 21.06
C TRP A 224 -3.18 -4.16 22.53
N LYS A 225 -4.21 -3.37 22.86
CA LYS A 225 -4.78 -3.34 24.21
C LYS A 225 -5.43 -4.67 24.59
N GLN A 226 -6.09 -5.36 23.66
CA GLN A 226 -6.61 -6.71 23.91
C GLN A 226 -5.50 -7.72 24.18
N LEU A 227 -4.40 -7.66 23.43
CA LEU A 227 -3.22 -8.50 23.64
C LEU A 227 -2.58 -8.27 25.01
N ILE A 228 -2.37 -7.01 25.41
CA ILE A 228 -1.86 -6.68 26.75
C ILE A 228 -2.80 -7.22 27.84
N LYS A 229 -4.12 -7.00 27.73
CA LYS A 229 -5.11 -7.50 28.70
C LYS A 229 -5.05 -9.03 28.83
N LYS A 230 -4.95 -9.76 27.70
CA LYS A 230 -4.80 -11.23 27.74
C LYS A 230 -3.50 -11.66 28.42
N SER A 231 -2.41 -10.97 28.14
CA SER A 231 -1.06 -11.27 28.64
C SER A 231 -0.89 -11.06 30.15
N GLN A 232 -1.86 -10.42 30.83
CA GLN A 232 -1.88 -10.29 32.29
C GLN A 232 -2.26 -11.58 33.03
N ASN A 233 -2.72 -12.61 32.32
CA ASN A 233 -3.06 -13.89 32.93
C ASN A 233 -1.80 -14.65 33.39
N ASP A 234 -1.77 -15.11 34.65
CA ASP A 234 -0.62 -15.79 35.25
C ASP A 234 -0.22 -17.12 34.58
N ASN A 235 -1.10 -17.69 33.76
CA ASN A 235 -0.80 -18.89 32.96
C ASN A 235 -0.05 -18.56 31.65
N ILE A 236 0.20 -17.28 31.37
CA ILE A 236 0.85 -16.82 30.15
C ILE A 236 2.17 -16.14 30.54
N GLU A 237 3.27 -16.77 30.14
CA GLU A 237 4.62 -16.22 30.35
C GLU A 237 5.25 -15.74 29.06
N ASN A 238 4.78 -16.21 27.89
CA ASN A 238 5.37 -15.85 26.62
C ASN A 238 4.30 -15.51 25.59
N VAL A 239 4.59 -14.53 24.73
CA VAL A 239 3.70 -14.08 23.67
C VAL A 239 4.47 -14.05 22.36
N ILE A 240 3.95 -14.76 21.37
CA ILE A 240 4.42 -14.72 19.99
C ILE A 240 3.30 -14.09 19.15
N PHE A 241 3.57 -12.93 18.58
CA PHE A 241 2.60 -12.19 17.75
C PHE A 241 2.99 -12.25 16.27
N ILE A 242 2.11 -12.77 15.42
CA ILE A 242 2.35 -12.96 13.99
C ILE A 242 1.62 -11.87 13.22
N THR A 243 2.36 -11.05 12.47
CA THR A 243 1.82 -9.98 11.63
C THR A 243 2.68 -9.77 10.38
N ASP A 244 2.03 -9.58 9.24
CA ASP A 244 2.70 -9.15 8.00
C ASP A 244 2.73 -7.61 7.86
N ASP A 245 2.33 -6.87 8.91
CA ASP A 245 2.43 -5.43 8.91
C ASP A 245 3.91 -5.01 8.94
N ALA A 246 4.40 -4.47 7.84
CA ALA A 246 5.79 -4.06 7.69
C ALA A 246 6.04 -2.58 8.09
N LYS A 247 5.11 -1.91 8.78
CA LYS A 247 5.28 -0.51 9.16
C LYS A 247 6.29 -0.34 10.29
N GLU A 248 6.78 0.88 10.44
CA GLU A 248 7.84 1.26 11.39
C GLU A 248 7.32 1.52 12.81
N ASP A 249 6.00 1.58 12.98
CA ASP A 249 5.34 1.61 14.29
C ASP A 249 5.17 0.21 14.90
N TRP A 250 5.44 -0.85 14.14
CA TRP A 250 5.51 -2.23 14.62
C TRP A 250 6.94 -2.75 14.75
N TRP A 251 7.78 -2.41 13.77
CA TRP A 251 9.14 -2.97 13.64
C TRP A 251 10.24 -1.92 13.74
N TYR A 252 11.31 -2.27 14.44
CA TYR A 252 12.55 -1.54 14.37
C TYR A 252 13.31 -1.89 13.07
N LYS A 253 13.48 -0.89 12.21
CA LYS A 253 14.15 -1.05 10.91
C LYS A 253 15.35 -0.12 10.81
N ILE A 254 16.48 -0.65 10.34
CA ILE A 254 17.71 0.12 10.10
C ILE A 254 18.08 0.00 8.63
N ASN A 255 18.57 1.09 8.03
CA ASN A 255 19.18 1.06 6.71
C ASN A 255 20.70 0.88 6.83
N LEU A 256 21.19 -0.35 6.65
CA LEU A 256 22.61 -0.69 6.61
C LEU A 256 22.87 -1.55 5.37
N ASN A 257 23.21 -0.89 4.26
CA ASN A 257 23.31 -1.50 2.94
C ASN A 257 22.01 -2.17 2.49
N GLY A 258 20.87 -1.55 2.80
CA GLY A 258 19.52 -2.09 2.59
C GLY A 258 18.68 -1.96 3.86
N LYS A 259 17.35 -1.90 3.70
CA LYS A 259 16.40 -1.88 4.82
C LYS A 259 16.40 -3.25 5.47
N LYS A 260 16.84 -3.33 6.73
CA LYS A 260 16.85 -4.55 7.55
C LYS A 260 15.87 -4.38 8.69
N THR A 261 14.97 -5.34 8.86
CA THR A 261 14.15 -5.48 10.06
C THR A 261 15.02 -6.13 11.13
N ILE A 262 15.17 -5.47 12.28
CA ILE A 262 15.97 -5.98 13.39
C ILE A 262 15.09 -6.77 14.36
N GLY A 263 13.87 -6.32 14.61
CA GLY A 263 12.93 -6.96 15.53
C GLY A 263 11.76 -6.03 15.90
N PRO A 264 10.94 -6.42 16.87
CA PRO A 264 9.85 -5.59 17.37
C PRO A 264 10.35 -4.22 17.85
N LEU A 265 9.54 -3.18 17.65
CA LEU A 265 9.86 -1.85 18.14
C LEU A 265 10.00 -1.83 19.68
N ALA A 266 11.05 -1.19 20.20
CA ALA A 266 11.41 -1.29 21.61
C ALA A 266 10.34 -0.71 22.55
N GLU A 267 9.60 0.30 22.10
CA GLU A 267 8.48 0.92 22.80
C GLU A 267 7.31 -0.07 22.99
N LEU A 268 7.00 -0.89 21.99
CA LEU A 268 6.00 -1.96 22.10
C LEU A 268 6.43 -3.01 23.12
N GLN A 269 7.67 -3.50 22.99
CA GLN A 269 8.21 -4.49 23.92
C GLN A 269 8.20 -3.94 25.36
N SER A 270 8.61 -2.69 25.54
CA SER A 270 8.65 -2.05 26.86
C SER A 270 7.26 -1.82 27.45
N GLU A 271 6.24 -1.54 26.63
CA GLU A 271 4.85 -1.42 27.08
C GLU A 271 4.31 -2.77 27.53
N ILE A 272 4.41 -3.81 26.71
CA ILE A 272 3.84 -5.12 27.05
C ILE A 272 4.55 -5.73 28.27
N TYR A 273 5.87 -5.60 28.42
CA TYR A 273 6.57 -6.05 29.62
C TYR A 273 6.22 -5.25 30.88
N ARG A 274 5.82 -3.97 30.75
CA ARG A 274 5.44 -3.13 31.89
C ARG A 274 4.01 -3.39 32.32
N GLU A 275 3.12 -3.65 31.36
CA GLU A 275 1.67 -3.76 31.60
C GLU A 275 1.18 -5.21 31.71
N SER A 276 2.08 -6.18 31.65
CA SER A 276 1.81 -7.60 31.84
C SER A 276 2.93 -8.30 32.61
N ASN A 277 2.71 -9.56 32.98
CA ASN A 277 3.67 -10.36 33.74
C ASN A 277 4.53 -11.29 32.85
N ILE A 278 4.53 -11.06 31.53
CA ILE A 278 5.21 -11.96 30.60
C ILE A 278 6.74 -11.82 30.66
N LYS A 279 7.41 -12.95 30.46
CA LYS A 279 8.86 -13.07 30.38
C LYS A 279 9.37 -12.85 28.96
N ASN A 280 8.63 -13.22 27.92
CA ASN A 280 9.12 -13.13 26.55
C ASN A 280 8.04 -12.60 25.60
N PHE A 281 8.43 -11.68 24.72
CA PHE A 281 7.60 -11.18 23.63
C PHE A 281 8.39 -11.25 22.32
N HIS A 282 7.83 -11.92 21.32
CA HIS A 282 8.40 -12.04 19.99
C HIS A 282 7.37 -11.67 18.93
N MET A 283 7.85 -11.21 17.76
CA MET A 283 6.99 -11.01 16.59
C MET A 283 7.56 -11.74 15.38
N TYR A 284 6.67 -12.31 14.58
CA TYR A 284 7.00 -12.94 13.29
C TYR A 284 6.24 -12.28 12.15
N SER A 285 6.86 -12.23 10.95
CA SER A 285 6.09 -12.26 9.70
C SER A 285 5.60 -13.69 9.44
N THR A 286 4.62 -13.86 8.56
CA THR A 286 4.13 -15.19 8.20
C THR A 286 5.25 -16.09 7.64
N SER A 287 6.15 -15.54 6.83
CA SER A 287 7.31 -16.29 6.31
C SER A 287 8.24 -16.80 7.40
N MET A 288 8.61 -15.94 8.37
CA MET A 288 9.46 -16.34 9.50
C MET A 288 8.75 -17.34 10.41
N PHE A 289 7.43 -17.19 10.58
CA PHE A 289 6.62 -18.16 11.34
C PHE A 289 6.63 -19.55 10.68
N LEU A 290 6.54 -19.62 9.34
CA LEU A 290 6.65 -20.88 8.60
C LEU A 290 8.07 -21.50 8.72
N GLU A 291 9.12 -20.68 8.57
CA GLU A 291 10.51 -21.12 8.65
C GLU A 291 10.89 -21.64 10.05
N ASP A 292 10.52 -20.91 11.10
CA ASP A 292 10.80 -21.31 12.48
C ASP A 292 9.87 -22.44 12.92
N GLY A 293 8.62 -22.50 12.45
CA GLY A 293 7.74 -23.64 12.72
C GLY A 293 8.25 -24.94 12.12
N LYS A 294 8.81 -24.90 10.89
CA LYS A 294 9.49 -26.03 10.24
C LYS A 294 10.58 -26.62 11.13
N SER A 295 11.48 -25.76 11.63
CA SER A 295 12.63 -26.18 12.42
C SER A 295 12.27 -26.54 13.87
N ASN A 296 11.50 -25.70 14.56
CA ASN A 296 11.21 -25.85 15.98
C ASN A 296 10.19 -26.96 16.29
N LEU A 297 9.31 -27.29 15.34
CA LEU A 297 8.30 -28.34 15.48
C LEU A 297 8.59 -29.59 14.65
N SER A 298 9.67 -29.59 13.87
CA SER A 298 10.01 -30.70 12.95
C SER A 298 8.87 -31.03 11.96
N ILE A 299 8.17 -30.01 11.49
CA ILE A 299 7.10 -30.13 10.49
C ILE A 299 7.72 -29.92 9.11
N ASP A 300 7.32 -30.73 8.14
CA ASP A 300 7.77 -30.54 6.76
C ASP A 300 7.01 -29.36 6.14
N VAL A 301 7.72 -28.25 5.96
CA VAL A 301 7.21 -27.03 5.30
C VAL A 301 8.03 -26.82 4.04
N SER A 302 7.33 -26.60 2.92
CA SER A 302 7.98 -26.41 1.64
C SER A 302 8.65 -25.03 1.53
N GLU A 303 9.82 -24.96 0.89
CA GLU A 303 10.50 -23.68 0.63
C GLU A 303 9.61 -22.74 -0.21
N SER A 304 8.84 -23.29 -1.15
CA SER A 304 7.88 -22.53 -1.94
C SER A 304 6.80 -21.85 -1.09
N SER A 305 6.44 -22.42 0.06
CA SER A 305 5.46 -21.83 0.96
C SER A 305 6.04 -20.68 1.78
N ILE A 306 7.32 -20.76 2.13
CA ILE A 306 8.05 -19.65 2.76
C ILE A 306 8.17 -18.49 1.75
N GLU A 307 8.56 -18.78 0.50
CA GLU A 307 8.64 -17.79 -0.58
C GLU A 307 7.29 -17.12 -0.89
N ASP A 308 6.21 -17.91 -0.96
CA ASP A 308 4.84 -17.40 -1.14
C ASP A 308 4.44 -16.47 0.02
N ALA A 309 4.75 -16.87 1.26
CA ALA A 309 4.47 -16.04 2.44
C ALA A 309 5.29 -14.74 2.53
N GLU A 310 6.47 -14.67 1.90
CA GLU A 310 7.26 -13.43 1.84
C GLU A 310 6.65 -12.38 0.90
N VAL A 311 5.90 -12.80 -0.11
CA VAL A 311 5.26 -11.90 -1.05
C VAL A 311 4.06 -11.24 -0.37
N GLN A 312 3.99 -9.92 -0.38
CA GLN A 312 2.80 -9.22 0.13
C GLN A 312 1.62 -9.42 -0.85
N HIS A 313 0.80 -10.45 -0.62
CA HIS A 313 -0.36 -10.77 -1.46
C HIS A 313 -1.47 -9.71 -1.40
N LEU A 314 -1.51 -8.88 -0.35
CA LEU A 314 -2.56 -7.87 -0.17
C LEU A 314 -2.07 -6.45 -0.44
N GLN A 315 -1.70 -6.20 -1.69
CA GLN A 315 -2.15 -5.01 -2.41
C GLN A 315 -2.44 -5.45 -3.85
N PRO A 316 -3.71 -5.66 -4.25
CA PRO A 316 -4.03 -5.17 -5.57
C PRO A 316 -3.75 -3.67 -5.45
N ILE A 317 -2.63 -3.21 -6.01
CA ILE A 317 -2.61 -1.87 -6.57
C ILE A 317 -3.70 -1.94 -7.64
N GLY A 318 -4.95 -1.81 -7.20
CA GLY A 318 -6.02 -1.40 -8.06
C GLY A 318 -5.44 -0.14 -8.63
N ASN A 319 -5.05 -0.22 -9.90
CA ASN A 319 -4.49 0.93 -10.58
C ASN A 319 -5.51 2.07 -10.57
N GLU A 320 -6.73 1.93 -10.04
CA GLU A 320 -7.73 2.99 -9.91
C GLU A 320 -7.18 4.39 -9.55
N PRO A 321 -6.28 4.61 -8.58
CA PRO A 321 -5.73 5.94 -8.36
C PRO A 321 -4.83 6.39 -9.52
N LEU A 322 -3.94 5.52 -9.99
CA LEU A 322 -3.05 5.77 -11.13
C LEU A 322 -3.81 5.92 -12.46
N GLN A 323 -4.88 5.16 -12.66
CA GLN A 323 -5.76 5.11 -13.81
C GLN A 323 -6.69 6.32 -13.81
N LYS A 324 -7.20 6.75 -12.65
CA LYS A 324 -7.95 8.02 -12.49
C LYS A 324 -7.04 9.21 -12.80
N VAL A 325 -5.80 9.21 -12.32
CA VAL A 325 -4.81 10.24 -12.64
C VAL A 325 -4.48 10.21 -14.15
N LEU A 326 -4.23 9.03 -14.73
CA LEU A 326 -3.96 8.88 -16.17
C LEU A 326 -5.13 9.35 -17.04
N ASN A 327 -6.35 8.98 -16.67
CA ASN A 327 -7.58 9.37 -17.36
C ASN A 327 -7.81 10.90 -17.23
N SER A 328 -7.51 11.50 -16.07
CA SER A 328 -7.60 12.95 -15.87
C SER A 328 -6.61 13.73 -16.76
N TYR A 329 -5.44 13.16 -17.03
CA TYR A 329 -4.50 13.71 -18.00
C TYR A 329 -4.96 13.46 -19.44
N GLN A 330 -5.49 12.28 -19.77
CA GLN A 330 -6.04 12.00 -21.10
C GLN A 330 -7.17 12.97 -21.50
N ASP A 331 -8.08 13.28 -20.57
CA ASP A 331 -9.17 14.25 -20.79
C ASP A 331 -8.65 15.67 -21.00
N SER A 332 -7.56 16.04 -20.33
CA SER A 332 -6.91 17.36 -20.45
C SER A 332 -6.14 17.55 -21.76
N PHE A 333 -5.81 16.47 -22.48
CA PHE A 333 -5.01 16.48 -23.72
C PHE A 333 -5.76 15.99 -24.97
N ALA A 334 -7.07 15.78 -24.88
CA ALA A 334 -7.91 15.22 -25.95
C ALA A 334 -7.86 15.99 -27.29
N GLY A 335 -7.37 17.24 -27.32
CA GLY A 335 -7.24 18.06 -28.52
C GLY A 335 -5.85 18.13 -29.17
N ASN A 336 -4.81 17.45 -28.64
CA ASN A 336 -3.44 17.59 -29.13
C ASN A 336 -2.81 16.24 -29.51
N GLU A 337 -2.83 15.91 -30.81
CA GLU A 337 -2.32 14.63 -31.36
C GLU A 337 -0.84 14.36 -31.03
N LYS A 338 -0.02 15.40 -30.88
CA LYS A 338 1.42 15.25 -30.61
C LYS A 338 1.68 14.87 -29.15
N LEU A 339 0.89 15.40 -28.23
CA LEU A 339 0.94 15.06 -26.81
C LEU A 339 0.31 13.68 -26.54
N GLN A 340 -0.77 13.32 -27.25
CA GLN A 340 -1.35 11.97 -27.23
C GLN A 340 -0.33 10.88 -27.59
N ARG A 341 0.48 11.09 -28.64
CA ARG A 341 1.55 10.15 -29.02
C ARG A 341 2.64 10.00 -27.96
N ILE A 342 3.00 11.10 -27.30
CA ILE A 342 3.98 11.10 -26.22
C ILE A 342 3.41 10.36 -25.00
N LEU A 343 2.16 10.62 -24.63
CA LEU A 343 1.48 9.96 -23.51
C LEU A 343 1.42 8.43 -23.73
N ASN A 344 1.03 8.00 -24.93
CA ASN A 344 0.97 6.58 -25.29
C ASN A 344 2.37 5.93 -25.27
N SER A 345 3.41 6.64 -25.70
CA SER A 345 4.79 6.14 -25.67
C SER A 345 5.34 5.93 -24.25
N TYR A 346 4.87 6.74 -23.28
CA TYR A 346 5.18 6.52 -21.87
C TYR A 346 4.37 5.35 -21.32
N GLN A 347 3.09 5.24 -21.67
CA GLN A 347 2.20 4.13 -21.27
C GLN A 347 2.79 2.75 -21.64
N ASP A 348 3.36 2.62 -22.84
CA ASP A 348 4.03 1.41 -23.32
C ASP A 348 5.35 1.12 -22.59
N SER A 349 6.03 2.16 -22.10
CA SER A 349 7.31 2.02 -21.37
C SER A 349 7.14 1.65 -19.89
N PHE A 350 5.97 1.93 -19.30
CA PHE A 350 5.67 1.65 -17.89
C PHE A 350 5.04 0.28 -17.64
N ALA A 351 4.41 -0.34 -18.65
CA ALA A 351 3.61 -1.55 -18.50
C ALA A 351 4.38 -2.85 -18.20
N GLY A 352 5.72 -2.85 -18.18
CA GLY A 352 6.50 -4.09 -18.05
C GLY A 352 7.90 -3.98 -17.44
N ASN A 353 8.25 -2.91 -16.71
CA ASN A 353 9.61 -2.75 -16.18
C ASN A 353 9.63 -2.68 -14.65
N GLU A 354 9.65 -3.85 -13.99
CA GLU A 354 9.76 -4.00 -12.53
C GLU A 354 10.96 -3.27 -11.92
N LYS A 355 12.04 -3.11 -12.69
CA LYS A 355 13.25 -2.41 -12.26
C LYS A 355 13.04 -0.90 -12.16
N LEU A 356 12.24 -0.31 -13.06
CA LEU A 356 11.87 1.11 -13.00
C LEU A 356 10.91 1.41 -11.85
N GLN A 357 9.97 0.52 -11.51
CA GLN A 357 9.12 0.69 -10.33
C GLN A 357 9.91 0.65 -9.01
N ARG A 358 10.88 -0.27 -8.88
CA ARG A 358 11.80 -0.31 -7.73
C ARG A 358 12.65 0.95 -7.62
N ILE A 359 13.14 1.46 -8.75
CA ILE A 359 13.94 2.69 -8.81
C ILE A 359 13.08 3.92 -8.45
N LEU A 360 11.84 4.02 -8.94
CA LEU A 360 10.95 5.14 -8.63
C LEU A 360 10.62 5.21 -7.13
N ASN A 361 10.32 4.05 -6.52
CA ASN A 361 10.07 3.96 -5.08
C ASN A 361 11.33 4.33 -4.26
N SER A 362 12.53 3.99 -4.74
CA SER A 362 13.79 4.38 -4.08
C SER A 362 14.11 5.89 -4.17
N TYR A 363 13.63 6.57 -5.22
CA TYR A 363 13.80 8.01 -5.37
C TYR A 363 12.77 8.82 -4.57
N GLN A 364 11.56 8.29 -4.34
CA GLN A 364 10.52 8.96 -3.56
C GLN A 364 10.96 9.23 -2.09
N ASP A 365 11.76 8.34 -1.51
CA ASP A 365 12.33 8.50 -0.17
C ASP A 365 13.49 9.51 -0.11
N SER A 366 14.16 9.78 -1.23
CA SER A 366 15.39 10.59 -1.28
C SER A 366 15.16 12.10 -1.40
N PHE A 367 13.93 12.56 -1.71
CA PHE A 367 13.62 13.98 -1.92
C PHE A 367 12.94 14.67 -0.73
N ALA A 368 12.55 13.94 0.32
CA ALA A 368 11.78 14.49 1.43
C ALA A 368 12.58 15.35 2.43
N GLY A 369 13.92 15.46 2.31
CA GLY A 369 14.74 16.11 3.35
C GLY A 369 15.89 17.02 2.88
N ASN A 370 16.04 17.33 1.59
CA ASN A 370 17.19 18.08 1.10
C ASN A 370 16.92 19.59 0.96
N GLU A 371 17.12 20.36 2.03
CA GLU A 371 16.94 21.83 2.08
C GLU A 371 17.75 22.60 1.01
N LYS A 372 18.88 22.03 0.56
CA LYS A 372 19.76 22.66 -0.43
C LYS A 372 19.14 22.67 -1.82
N LEU A 373 18.38 21.63 -2.17
CA LEU A 373 17.63 21.55 -3.43
C LEU A 373 16.40 22.45 -3.43
N GLN A 374 15.70 22.61 -2.30
CA GLN A 374 14.59 23.56 -2.21
C GLN A 374 15.05 25.02 -2.37
N ARG A 375 16.22 25.38 -1.83
CA ARG A 375 16.80 26.72 -2.04
C ARG A 375 17.18 26.98 -3.49
N ILE A 376 17.71 25.99 -4.19
CA ILE A 376 18.03 26.09 -5.62
C ILE A 376 16.73 26.23 -6.42
N LEU A 377 15.68 25.45 -6.11
CA LEU A 377 14.38 25.53 -6.78
C LEU A 377 13.74 26.93 -6.63
N ASN A 378 13.78 27.49 -5.42
CA ASN A 378 13.26 28.84 -5.15
C ASN A 378 14.10 29.93 -5.85
N SER A 379 15.42 29.74 -5.98
CA SER A 379 16.29 30.69 -6.71
C SER A 379 16.02 30.74 -8.23
N TYR A 380 15.50 29.66 -8.80
CA TYR A 380 15.05 29.65 -10.20
C TYR A 380 13.71 30.37 -10.39
N GLN A 381 12.86 30.44 -9.37
CA GLN A 381 11.56 31.11 -9.42
C GLN A 381 11.67 32.64 -9.51
N ASP A 382 12.68 33.23 -8.87
CA ASP A 382 12.92 34.68 -8.89
C ASP A 382 13.54 35.18 -10.21
N SER A 383 14.16 34.29 -10.99
CA SER A 383 14.88 34.65 -12.22
C SER A 383 13.99 34.87 -13.45
N PHE A 384 12.68 34.68 -13.34
CA PHE A 384 11.74 34.77 -14.48
C PHE A 384 11.06 36.13 -14.68
N ALA A 385 11.24 37.09 -13.76
CA ALA A 385 10.48 38.36 -13.78
C ALA A 385 10.98 39.43 -14.78
N GLY A 386 12.14 39.25 -15.42
CA GLY A 386 12.82 40.32 -16.17
C GLY A 386 13.12 40.06 -17.65
N ASN A 387 12.61 38.99 -18.27
CA ASN A 387 13.04 38.59 -19.61
C ASN A 387 12.04 38.97 -20.72
N GLU A 388 12.29 40.07 -21.44
CA GLU A 388 11.47 40.57 -22.57
C GLU A 388 11.23 39.53 -23.69
N LYS A 389 12.13 38.55 -23.84
CA LYS A 389 12.01 37.50 -24.87
C LYS A 389 10.88 36.51 -24.53
N LEU A 390 10.61 36.29 -23.25
CA LEU A 390 9.54 35.40 -22.78
C LEU A 390 8.16 36.08 -22.81
N GLN A 391 8.08 37.41 -22.64
CA GLN A 391 6.80 38.14 -22.82
C GLN A 391 6.31 38.11 -24.27
N LYS A 392 7.21 38.19 -25.25
CA LYS A 392 6.84 38.03 -26.67
C LYS A 392 6.31 36.63 -26.99
N ILE A 393 6.87 35.60 -26.35
CA ILE A 393 6.39 34.22 -26.49
C ILE A 393 5.02 34.06 -25.81
N LEU A 394 4.81 34.64 -24.63
CA LEU A 394 3.52 34.58 -23.92
C LEU A 394 2.38 35.23 -24.73
N ASN A 395 2.65 36.38 -25.36
CA ASN A 395 1.68 37.05 -26.22
C ASN A 395 1.38 36.27 -27.52
N SER A 396 2.31 35.46 -28.02
CA SER A 396 2.05 34.57 -29.17
C SER A 396 1.15 33.36 -28.85
N TYR A 397 0.91 33.09 -27.55
CA TYR A 397 0.00 32.03 -27.08
C TYR A 397 -1.40 32.55 -26.72
N GLN A 398 -1.74 33.84 -26.92
CA GLN A 398 -3.08 34.36 -26.62
C GLN A 398 -4.13 34.06 -27.70
N ASP A 399 -3.75 33.90 -28.97
CA ASP A 399 -4.69 33.65 -30.07
C ASP A 399 -5.41 32.28 -30.03
N PRO A 400 -4.80 31.15 -29.59
CA PRO A 400 -5.48 29.85 -29.61
C PRO A 400 -6.54 29.64 -28.53
N PHE A 401 -6.63 30.51 -27.52
CA PHE A 401 -7.48 30.32 -26.33
C PHE A 401 -8.66 31.30 -26.23
N ALA A 402 -8.92 32.10 -27.27
CA ALA A 402 -9.98 33.10 -27.30
C ALA A 402 -11.41 32.52 -27.10
N GLY A 403 -11.61 31.22 -27.31
CA GLY A 403 -12.92 30.57 -27.21
C GLY A 403 -13.27 29.87 -25.88
N ASN A 404 -12.39 29.89 -24.87
CA ASN A 404 -12.61 29.14 -23.62
C ASN A 404 -12.87 30.07 -22.41
N GLU A 405 -14.15 30.28 -22.10
CA GLU A 405 -14.60 31.15 -20.99
C GLU A 405 -14.07 30.74 -19.60
N LYS A 406 -13.82 29.44 -19.38
CA LYS A 406 -13.31 28.93 -18.10
C LYS A 406 -11.85 29.31 -17.88
N LEU A 407 -11.03 29.26 -18.93
CA LEU A 407 -9.63 29.68 -18.88
C LEU A 407 -9.48 31.21 -18.82
N GLN A 408 -10.37 31.97 -19.45
CA GLN A 408 -10.43 33.44 -19.32
C GLN A 408 -10.72 33.89 -17.87
N LYS A 409 -11.62 33.20 -17.16
CA LYS A 409 -11.88 33.44 -15.73
C LYS A 409 -10.68 33.16 -14.84
N ILE A 410 -9.93 32.09 -15.13
CA ILE A 410 -8.72 31.71 -14.39
C ILE A 410 -7.58 32.70 -14.68
N LEU A 411 -7.39 33.11 -15.95
CA LEU A 411 -6.38 34.11 -16.32
C LEU A 411 -6.65 35.48 -15.68
N ASN A 412 -7.92 35.90 -15.58
CA ASN A 412 -8.28 37.16 -14.93
C ASN A 412 -8.10 37.11 -13.39
N THR A 413 -8.16 35.94 -12.76
CA THR A 413 -7.94 35.82 -11.29
C THR A 413 -6.47 35.95 -10.89
N TYR A 414 -5.52 35.75 -11.82
CA TYR A 414 -4.09 35.97 -11.59
C TYR A 414 -3.61 37.39 -11.95
N ARG A 415 -4.49 38.26 -12.46
CA ARG A 415 -4.16 39.65 -12.84
C ARG A 415 -4.25 40.64 -11.67
N ASP A 416 -5.00 40.31 -10.62
CA ASP A 416 -5.42 41.27 -9.58
C ASP A 416 -4.52 41.51 -8.35
N PRO A 417 -3.40 40.79 -8.06
CA PRO A 417 -2.62 41.12 -6.86
C PRO A 417 -1.54 42.21 -7.02
N LEU A 418 -1.53 42.99 -8.12
CA LEU A 418 -0.48 44.00 -8.36
C LEU A 418 -0.94 45.46 -8.26
N THR A 419 -2.23 45.75 -8.13
CA THR A 419 -2.75 47.12 -8.22
C THR A 419 -2.81 47.89 -6.88
N ASP A 420 -2.91 47.22 -5.73
CA ASP A 420 -3.24 47.93 -4.47
C ASP A 420 -2.16 47.95 -3.39
N ASN A 421 -0.91 47.58 -3.71
CA ASN A 421 0.16 47.59 -2.71
C ASN A 421 0.90 48.94 -2.68
N GLU A 422 0.32 49.94 -1.99
CA GLU A 422 0.90 51.28 -1.81
C GLU A 422 2.33 51.27 -1.24
N LYS A 423 2.71 50.23 -0.48
CA LYS A 423 4.08 50.05 0.04
C LYS A 423 5.07 49.74 -1.09
N LEU A 424 4.68 48.94 -2.08
CA LEU A 424 5.53 48.61 -3.24
C LEU A 424 5.69 49.81 -4.19
N LEU A 425 4.65 50.62 -4.36
CA LEU A 425 4.72 51.85 -5.17
C LEU A 425 5.68 52.90 -4.59
N LYS A 426 5.72 53.06 -3.26
CA LYS A 426 6.69 53.97 -2.60
C LYS A 426 8.13 53.49 -2.73
N ILE A 427 8.36 52.17 -2.63
CA ILE A 427 9.69 51.58 -2.81
C ILE A 427 10.16 51.74 -4.26
N PHE A 428 9.28 51.52 -5.25
CA PHE A 428 9.61 51.70 -6.67
C PHE A 428 9.92 53.17 -7.02
N LYS A 429 9.21 54.14 -6.43
CA LYS A 429 9.46 55.57 -6.65
C LYS A 429 10.81 56.00 -6.07
N ALA A 430 11.12 55.58 -4.85
CA ALA A 430 12.42 55.85 -4.21
C ALA A 430 13.60 55.21 -4.94
N TYR A 431 13.39 54.07 -5.61
CA TYR A 431 14.42 53.39 -6.42
C TYR A 431 14.64 54.08 -7.79
N LYS A 432 13.58 54.68 -8.35
CA LYS A 432 13.64 55.38 -9.65
C LYS A 432 14.25 56.79 -9.53
N ASP A 433 14.06 57.44 -8.39
CA ASP A 433 14.65 58.76 -8.11
C ASP A 433 16.13 58.67 -7.73
N LYS A 434 16.61 57.52 -7.22
CA LYS A 434 18.04 57.27 -6.93
C LYS A 434 18.90 56.93 -8.14
N ASN A 435 18.28 56.55 -9.27
CA ASN A 435 18.98 56.10 -10.48
C ASN A 435 18.80 57.06 -11.67
N LYS A 436 18.49 58.33 -11.39
CA LYS A 436 18.34 59.39 -12.41
C LYS A 436 19.49 60.40 -12.45
N ASP A 437 20.48 60.29 -11.56
CA ASP A 437 21.60 61.23 -11.48
C ASP A 437 22.93 60.68 -12.03
N ASP A 438 22.97 59.48 -12.63
CA ASP A 438 24.23 58.83 -13.05
C ASP A 438 24.33 58.46 -14.55
N ASP A 439 23.45 58.97 -15.42
CA ASP A 439 23.63 58.74 -16.88
C ASP A 439 23.05 59.88 -17.75
N SER A 440 23.64 61.06 -17.64
CA SER A 440 23.76 62.01 -18.75
C SER A 440 24.90 62.99 -18.49
N GLY A 441 26.13 62.53 -18.72
CA GLY A 441 27.34 63.33 -18.74
C GLY A 441 28.26 62.88 -19.87
N ASP A 442 28.49 63.82 -20.78
CA ASP A 442 29.59 63.92 -21.74
C ASP A 442 29.46 63.25 -23.12
N GLU A 443 29.10 64.14 -24.07
CA GLU A 443 29.68 64.40 -25.41
C GLU A 443 30.85 63.53 -25.89
#